data_AF-A0A661K547-F1
#
_entry.id   AF-A0A661K547-F1
#
_cell.length_a   1.000
_cell.length_b   1.000
_cell.length_c   1.000
_cell.angle_alpha   90.00
_cell.angle_beta   90.00
_cell.angle_gamma   90.00
#
_symmetry.space_group_name_H-M   'P 1'
#
loop_
_entity.id
_entity.type
_entity.pdbx_description
1 polymer ?
#
loop_
_entity_poly.entity_id
_entity_poly.type
_entity_poly.pdbx_seq_one_letter_code
_entity_poly.pdbx_strand_id
1 'polypeptide(L)'
;MVPPDKAQQQVRVNALMDGKRLIAASPGLRQAFFLLSRDFLRPKDWARACRSSGISRFGRPLPLEELGRVDLMATGAVAVGLNGGRVGKGSGYFDLEYMILRELGAVKESTPVVALVDDLQVFDEVPMEDKDVAVDVIITPTRTIRIRERPRRPEGIPWDRLPERVIRRVKPLWELFRKGPHFDSP
;
A
#
# COMPACT_ATOMS: atom_id res chain seq x y z
N MET A 1 -3.23 -5.93 1.60
CA MET A 1 -3.48 -4.51 1.29
C MET A 1 -3.29 -4.29 -0.20
N VAL A 2 -4.27 -3.66 -0.86
CA VAL A 2 -4.15 -3.27 -2.27
C VAL A 2 -4.63 -1.81 -2.42
N PRO A 3 -3.80 -0.88 -2.94
CA PRO A 3 -4.16 0.52 -3.15
C PRO A 3 -5.39 0.68 -4.04
N PRO A 4 -6.09 1.84 -4.02
CA PRO A 4 -7.35 2.06 -4.74
C PRO A 4 -7.22 2.25 -6.26
N ASP A 5 -6.02 2.07 -6.82
CA ASP A 5 -5.76 2.26 -8.25
C ASP A 5 -6.61 1.37 -9.15
N LYS A 6 -7.05 1.91 -10.29
CA LYS A 6 -7.98 1.24 -11.22
C LYS A 6 -7.38 -0.07 -11.77
N ALA A 7 -6.10 -0.06 -12.10
CA ALA A 7 -5.40 -1.24 -12.64
C ALA A 7 -5.46 -2.44 -11.67
N GLN A 8 -5.54 -2.20 -10.37
CA GLN A 8 -5.60 -3.25 -9.34
C GLN A 8 -7.03 -3.57 -8.90
N GLN A 9 -8.07 -3.02 -9.55
CA GLN A 9 -9.46 -3.27 -9.17
C GLN A 9 -9.81 -4.76 -9.20
N GLN A 10 -9.37 -5.49 -10.22
CA GLN A 10 -9.66 -6.91 -10.31
C GLN A 10 -8.98 -7.72 -9.20
N VAL A 11 -7.78 -7.33 -8.78
CA VAL A 11 -7.06 -7.94 -7.64
C VAL A 11 -7.89 -7.81 -6.37
N ARG A 12 -8.46 -6.63 -6.13
CA ARG A 12 -9.33 -6.37 -4.99
C ARG A 12 -10.62 -7.21 -5.05
N VAL A 13 -11.22 -7.32 -6.23
CA VAL A 13 -12.41 -8.18 -6.43
C VAL A 13 -12.07 -9.65 -6.16
N ASN A 14 -10.98 -10.17 -6.70
CA ASN A 14 -10.55 -11.56 -6.49
C ASN A 14 -10.23 -11.82 -5.02
N ALA A 15 -9.57 -10.88 -4.32
CA ALA A 15 -9.33 -11.00 -2.88
C ALA A 15 -10.65 -11.14 -2.09
N LEU A 16 -11.69 -10.39 -2.45
CA LEU A 16 -13.02 -10.55 -1.85
C LEU A 16 -13.67 -11.88 -2.24
N MET A 17 -13.57 -12.31 -3.50
CA MET A 17 -14.06 -13.61 -3.96
C MET A 17 -13.45 -14.76 -3.13
N ASP A 18 -12.15 -14.66 -2.85
CA ASP A 18 -11.38 -15.64 -2.07
C ASP A 18 -11.56 -15.52 -0.56
N GLY A 19 -12.51 -14.69 -0.09
CA GLY A 19 -12.83 -14.51 1.33
C GLY A 19 -11.74 -13.80 2.13
N LYS A 20 -10.83 -13.06 1.48
CA LYS A 20 -9.80 -12.30 2.18
C LYS A 20 -10.39 -11.04 2.82
N ARG A 21 -9.82 -10.65 3.95
CA ARG A 21 -10.01 -9.32 4.54
C ARG A 21 -9.15 -8.32 3.77
N LEU A 22 -9.78 -7.50 2.93
CA LEU A 22 -9.09 -6.55 2.07
C LEU A 22 -8.98 -5.20 2.77
N ILE A 23 -7.77 -4.80 3.12
CA ILE A 23 -7.46 -3.41 3.50
C ILE A 23 -7.19 -2.62 2.23
N ALA A 24 -7.75 -1.42 2.13
CA ALA A 24 -7.49 -0.45 1.09
C ALA A 24 -7.43 0.97 1.66
N ALA A 25 -6.53 1.79 1.15
CA ALA A 25 -6.47 3.21 1.47
C ALA A 25 -7.57 3.99 0.74
N SER A 26 -8.07 5.05 1.38
CA SER A 26 -8.85 6.06 0.69
C SER A 26 -7.99 6.85 -0.31
N PRO A 27 -8.58 7.42 -1.38
CA PRO A 27 -7.83 8.23 -2.35
C PRO A 27 -7.05 9.36 -1.68
N GLY A 28 -5.73 9.35 -1.89
CA GLY A 28 -4.80 10.30 -1.28
C GLY A 28 -4.68 10.21 0.25
N LEU A 29 -5.06 9.07 0.85
CA LEU A 29 -5.07 8.83 2.30
C LEU A 29 -5.86 9.86 3.13
N ARG A 30 -6.81 10.58 2.52
CA ARG A 30 -7.58 11.64 3.20
C ARG A 30 -8.43 11.13 4.36
N GLN A 31 -8.92 9.89 4.27
CA GLN A 31 -9.76 9.24 5.27
C GLN A 31 -9.08 7.98 5.85
N ALA A 32 -7.75 7.88 5.77
CA ALA A 32 -7.00 6.69 6.19
C ALA A 32 -7.42 5.40 5.46
N PHE A 33 -7.56 4.29 6.19
CA PHE A 33 -7.78 2.93 5.68
C PHE A 33 -9.22 2.45 5.88
N PHE A 34 -9.63 1.53 5.01
CA PHE A 34 -10.94 0.89 5.03
C PHE A 34 -10.78 -0.63 4.89
N LEU A 35 -11.64 -1.36 5.60
CA LEU A 35 -11.81 -2.79 5.43
C LEU A 35 -12.92 -3.05 4.41
N LEU A 36 -12.66 -3.98 3.50
CA LEU A 36 -13.65 -4.62 2.64
C LEU A 36 -13.63 -6.12 2.96
N SER A 37 -14.80 -6.70 3.27
CA SER A 37 -14.93 -8.12 3.60
C SER A 37 -16.27 -8.68 3.12
N ARG A 38 -16.32 -10.00 2.87
CA ARG A 38 -17.57 -10.72 2.58
C ARG A 38 -18.55 -10.70 3.75
N ASP A 39 -18.07 -10.46 4.97
CA ASP A 39 -18.89 -10.42 6.19
C ASP A 39 -20.01 -9.38 6.11
N PHE A 40 -19.81 -8.31 5.33
CA PHE A 40 -20.79 -7.24 5.16
C PHE A 40 -20.99 -6.81 3.70
N LEU A 41 -20.14 -7.23 2.74
CA LEU A 41 -20.32 -6.94 1.32
C LEU A 41 -20.99 -8.10 0.57
N ARG A 42 -22.10 -7.78 -0.11
CA ARG A 42 -22.79 -8.73 -1.00
C ARG A 42 -22.04 -8.85 -2.34
N PRO A 43 -22.06 -10.04 -2.98
CA PRO A 43 -21.37 -10.28 -4.26
C PRO A 43 -21.67 -9.24 -5.36
N LYS A 44 -22.94 -8.83 -5.50
CA LYS A 44 -23.36 -7.81 -6.49
C LYS A 44 -22.71 -6.44 -6.31
N ASP A 45 -22.19 -6.15 -5.11
CA ASP A 45 -21.62 -4.87 -4.76
C ASP A 45 -20.07 -4.86 -4.87
N TRP A 46 -19.40 -6.02 -4.99
CA TRP A 46 -17.92 -6.13 -4.96
C TRP A 46 -17.22 -5.29 -6.02
N ALA A 47 -17.68 -5.37 -7.28
CA ALA A 47 -17.07 -4.61 -8.37
C ALA A 47 -17.17 -3.10 -8.16
N ARG A 48 -18.22 -2.62 -7.47
CA ARG A 48 -18.41 -1.20 -7.12
C ARG A 48 -17.59 -0.83 -5.90
N ALA A 49 -17.59 -1.66 -4.86
CA ALA A 49 -16.84 -1.46 -3.62
C ALA A 49 -15.33 -1.38 -3.87
N CYS A 50 -14.80 -2.19 -4.79
CA CYS A 50 -13.38 -2.22 -5.14
C CYS A 50 -12.91 -1.05 -6.03
N ARG A 51 -13.79 -0.13 -6.44
CA ARG A 51 -13.38 1.10 -7.15
C ARG A 51 -12.79 2.11 -6.16
N SER A 52 -11.95 3.00 -6.67
CA SER A 52 -11.41 4.12 -5.88
C SER A 52 -12.48 4.93 -5.14
N SER A 53 -13.63 5.18 -5.79
CA SER A 53 -14.79 5.87 -5.20
C SER A 53 -15.69 4.98 -4.36
N GLY A 54 -15.54 3.67 -4.47
CA GLY A 54 -16.33 2.68 -3.74
C GLY A 54 -15.75 2.37 -2.37
N ILE A 55 -14.44 2.45 -2.20
CA ILE A 55 -13.76 2.03 -0.98
C ILE A 55 -14.31 2.71 0.26
N SER A 56 -14.43 4.04 0.27
CA SER A 56 -14.97 4.77 1.43
C SER A 56 -16.49 4.69 1.55
N ARG A 57 -17.20 4.33 0.47
CA ARG A 57 -18.67 4.25 0.44
C ARG A 57 -19.18 2.90 0.95
N PHE A 58 -18.47 1.82 0.63
CA PHE A 58 -18.87 0.45 0.91
C PHE A 58 -18.00 -0.21 1.97
N GLY A 59 -16.74 0.22 2.10
CA GLY A 59 -15.84 -0.28 3.12
C GLY A 59 -16.20 0.25 4.50
N ARG A 60 -15.87 -0.52 5.53
CA ARG A 60 -15.93 -0.08 6.91
C ARG A 60 -14.65 0.72 7.21
N PRO A 61 -14.72 1.95 7.76
CA PRO A 61 -13.53 2.64 8.25
C PRO A 61 -12.74 1.71 9.19
N LEU A 62 -11.41 1.68 9.02
CA LEU A 62 -10.53 0.85 9.83
C LEU A 62 -9.61 1.77 10.64
N PRO A 63 -9.90 1.96 11.94
CA PRO A 63 -9.02 2.71 12.84
C PRO A 63 -7.60 2.15 12.84
N LEU A 64 -6.62 3.00 13.12
CA LEU A 64 -5.21 2.61 13.04
C LEU A 64 -4.88 1.49 14.05
N GLU A 65 -5.55 1.49 15.19
CA GLU A 65 -5.42 0.50 16.27
C GLU A 65 -6.01 -0.86 15.89
N GLU A 66 -6.90 -0.91 14.88
CA GLU A 66 -7.59 -2.12 14.43
C GLU A 66 -6.98 -2.74 13.16
N LEU A 67 -5.94 -2.13 12.57
CA LEU A 67 -5.34 -2.57 11.31
C LEU A 67 -4.87 -4.03 11.35
N GLY A 68 -4.42 -4.50 12.53
CA GLY A 68 -3.92 -5.85 12.71
C GLY A 68 -2.71 -6.15 11.82
N ARG A 69 -2.54 -7.41 11.40
CA ARG A 69 -1.45 -7.84 10.51
C ARG A 69 -1.86 -7.74 9.04
N VAL A 70 -0.94 -7.25 8.21
CA VAL A 70 -1.02 -7.32 6.75
C VAL A 70 -0.13 -8.47 6.26
N ASP A 71 -0.77 -9.49 5.68
CA ASP A 71 -0.07 -10.69 5.21
C ASP A 71 0.59 -10.52 3.84
N LEU A 72 0.10 -9.57 3.01
CA LEU A 72 0.59 -9.29 1.66
C LEU A 72 0.18 -7.89 1.22
N MET A 73 1.06 -7.21 0.49
CA MET A 73 0.77 -5.98 -0.24
C MET A 73 0.88 -6.22 -1.74
N ALA A 74 -0.08 -5.71 -2.52
CA ALA A 74 -0.02 -5.75 -3.98
C ALA A 74 -0.13 -4.34 -4.55
N THR A 75 0.68 -4.02 -5.54
CA THR A 75 0.76 -2.68 -6.14
C THR A 75 0.93 -2.75 -7.65
N GLY A 76 0.62 -1.64 -8.32
CA GLY A 76 1.03 -1.41 -9.69
C GLY A 76 2.31 -0.60 -9.76
N ALA A 77 2.83 -0.46 -10.98
CA ALA A 77 3.95 0.41 -11.27
C ALA A 77 3.86 0.95 -12.69
N VAL A 78 4.63 1.99 -12.97
CA VAL A 78 4.98 2.43 -14.32
C VAL A 78 6.17 1.63 -14.85
N ALA A 79 7.15 1.34 -13.98
CA ALA A 79 8.30 0.49 -14.26
C ALA A 79 8.70 -0.30 -13.01
N VAL A 80 9.24 -1.51 -13.21
CA VAL A 80 9.84 -2.35 -12.16
C VAL A 80 11.15 -2.95 -12.63
N GLY A 81 12.12 -3.02 -11.72
CA GLY A 81 13.45 -3.56 -11.97
C GLY A 81 13.62 -4.98 -11.42
N LEU A 82 14.47 -5.79 -12.05
CA LEU A 82 14.89 -7.10 -11.51
C LEU A 82 15.71 -6.98 -10.22
N ASN A 83 16.13 -5.76 -9.86
CA ASN A 83 16.70 -5.38 -8.56
C ASN A 83 15.65 -5.13 -7.47
N GLY A 84 14.35 -5.32 -7.75
CA GLY A 84 13.24 -5.01 -6.85
C GLY A 84 12.82 -3.54 -6.86
N GLY A 85 13.44 -2.72 -7.70
CA GLY A 85 13.10 -1.31 -7.91
C GLY A 85 11.71 -1.11 -8.49
N ARG A 86 11.06 0.02 -8.15
CA ARG A 86 9.71 0.34 -8.62
C ARG A 86 9.51 1.83 -8.78
N VAL A 87 9.05 2.24 -9.96
CA VAL A 87 8.55 3.61 -10.21
C VAL A 87 7.03 3.56 -10.21
N GLY A 88 6.41 4.22 -9.23
CA GLY A 88 4.97 4.46 -9.24
C GLY A 88 4.56 5.61 -10.17
N LYS A 89 3.29 6.00 -10.13
CA LYS A 89 2.76 7.17 -10.87
C LYS A 89 3.21 8.54 -10.32
N GLY A 90 4.26 8.59 -9.48
CA GLY A 90 4.82 9.82 -8.90
C GLY A 90 4.12 10.38 -7.66
N SER A 91 3.04 9.77 -7.17
CA SER A 91 2.30 10.31 -6.02
C SER A 91 2.87 9.96 -4.64
N GLY A 92 3.77 8.98 -4.54
CA GLY A 92 4.38 8.52 -3.27
C GLY A 92 3.43 7.84 -2.26
N TYR A 93 2.14 7.73 -2.55
CA TYR A 93 1.16 7.19 -1.59
C TYR A 93 1.38 5.73 -1.22
N PHE A 94 1.83 4.86 -2.14
CA PHE A 94 2.08 3.46 -1.78
C PHE A 94 3.21 3.33 -0.76
N ASP A 95 4.29 4.08 -0.97
CA ASP A 95 5.44 4.11 -0.07
C ASP A 95 5.02 4.68 1.29
N LEU A 96 4.16 5.71 1.30
CA LEU A 96 3.58 6.26 2.52
C LEU A 96 2.65 5.30 3.24
N GLU A 97 1.79 4.57 2.52
CA GLU A 97 0.93 3.52 3.06
C GLU A 97 1.77 2.44 3.75
N TYR A 98 2.85 1.98 3.09
CA TYR A 98 3.79 1.02 3.67
C TYR A 98 4.41 1.57 4.96
N MET A 99 4.97 2.79 4.94
CA MET A 99 5.63 3.38 6.11
C MET A 99 4.67 3.53 7.30
N ILE A 100 3.43 3.97 7.06
CA ILE A 100 2.40 4.05 8.11
C ILE A 100 2.09 2.66 8.68
N LEU A 101 1.92 1.65 7.82
CA LEU A 101 1.66 0.29 8.27
C LEU A 101 2.87 -0.33 8.97
N ARG A 102 4.09 0.07 8.60
CA ARG A 102 5.34 -0.35 9.23
C ARG A 102 5.48 0.24 10.62
N GLU A 103 5.20 1.53 10.79
CA GLU A 103 5.18 2.26 12.06
C GLU A 103 4.20 1.60 13.05
N LEU A 104 3.02 1.21 12.56
CA LEU A 104 1.98 0.55 13.34
C LEU A 104 2.24 -0.94 13.61
N GLY A 105 3.35 -1.49 13.10
CA GLY A 105 3.69 -2.92 13.22
C GLY A 105 2.80 -3.86 12.40
N ALA A 106 1.86 -3.32 11.61
CA ALA A 106 0.96 -4.08 10.76
C ALA A 106 1.69 -4.75 9.58
N VAL A 107 2.74 -4.10 9.09
CA VAL A 107 3.64 -4.59 8.04
C VAL A 107 5.03 -4.81 8.65
N LYS A 108 5.72 -5.86 8.18
CA LYS A 108 7.11 -6.15 8.54
C LYS A 108 7.99 -6.13 7.29
N GLU A 109 9.30 -6.08 7.49
CA GLU A 109 10.28 -6.23 6.41
C GLU A 109 10.03 -7.52 5.60
N SER A 110 9.61 -8.59 6.29
CA SER A 110 9.27 -9.88 5.70
C SER A 110 7.87 -9.96 5.07
N THR A 111 7.04 -8.92 5.16
CA THR A 111 5.72 -8.93 4.51
C THR A 111 5.91 -8.86 3.00
N PRO A 112 5.38 -9.83 2.22
CA PRO A 112 5.52 -9.83 0.77
C PRO A 112 4.89 -8.60 0.10
N VAL A 113 5.62 -7.98 -0.81
CA VAL A 113 5.15 -6.92 -1.71
C VAL A 113 5.22 -7.40 -3.15
N VAL A 114 4.07 -7.42 -3.82
CA VAL A 114 3.92 -7.92 -5.19
C VAL A 114 3.60 -6.78 -6.14
N ALA A 115 4.39 -6.62 -7.19
CA ALA A 115 4.08 -5.76 -8.34
C ALA A 115 3.31 -6.54 -9.40
N LEU A 116 2.22 -5.95 -9.89
CA LEU A 116 1.44 -6.44 -11.02
C LEU A 116 1.58 -5.43 -12.15
N VAL A 117 2.23 -5.85 -13.24
CA VAL A 117 2.63 -4.99 -14.35
C VAL A 117 2.51 -5.73 -15.68
N ASP A 118 2.55 -4.98 -16.78
CA ASP A 118 2.75 -5.56 -18.11
C ASP A 118 4.22 -5.95 -18.35
N ASP A 119 4.47 -6.89 -19.26
CA ASP A 119 5.82 -7.34 -19.62
C ASP A 119 6.73 -6.18 -20.06
N LEU A 120 6.18 -5.17 -20.75
CA LEU A 120 6.92 -3.99 -21.21
C LEU A 120 7.37 -3.05 -20.09
N GLN A 121 6.87 -3.25 -18.87
CA GLN A 121 7.21 -2.43 -17.71
C GLN A 121 8.33 -3.04 -16.86
N VAL A 122 8.87 -4.19 -17.29
CA VAL A 122 9.96 -4.89 -16.61
C VAL A 122 11.29 -4.51 -17.23
N PHE A 123 12.19 -3.99 -16.41
CA PHE A 123 13.54 -3.57 -16.78
C PHE A 123 14.57 -4.32 -15.95
N ASP A 124 15.82 -4.32 -16.38
CA ASP A 124 16.92 -4.93 -15.61
C ASP A 124 17.10 -4.22 -14.28
N GLU A 125 17.10 -2.88 -14.31
CA GLU A 125 17.26 -2.05 -13.13
C GLU A 125 16.29 -0.88 -13.14
N VAL A 126 15.75 -0.56 -11.96
CA VAL A 126 15.03 0.68 -11.71
C VAL A 126 15.67 1.36 -10.50
N PRO A 127 16.06 2.65 -10.61
CA PRO A 127 16.67 3.37 -9.50
C PRO A 127 15.68 3.54 -8.35
N MET A 128 16.21 3.57 -7.12
CA MET A 128 15.43 3.76 -5.90
C MET A 128 16.10 4.75 -4.97
N GLU A 129 15.28 5.43 -4.18
CA GLU A 129 15.67 6.20 -3.01
C GLU A 129 15.42 5.38 -1.73
N ASP A 130 16.04 5.76 -0.61
CA ASP A 130 15.87 5.11 0.71
C ASP A 130 14.42 5.02 1.20
N LYS A 131 13.56 5.91 0.70
CA LYS A 131 12.13 5.98 1.05
C LYS A 131 11.24 5.06 0.19
N ASP A 132 11.78 4.50 -0.89
CA ASP A 132 11.02 3.73 -1.86
C ASP A 132 10.83 2.28 -1.38
N VAL A 133 9.63 1.74 -1.59
CA VAL A 133 9.30 0.37 -1.20
C VAL A 133 9.66 -0.59 -2.33
N ALA A 134 10.74 -1.34 -2.11
CA ALA A 134 11.16 -2.42 -2.97
C ALA A 134 10.15 -3.58 -3.01
N VAL A 135 10.03 -4.26 -4.15
CA VAL A 135 9.12 -5.40 -4.36
C VAL A 135 9.84 -6.74 -4.24
N ASP A 136 9.12 -7.78 -3.79
CA ASP A 136 9.65 -9.15 -3.71
C ASP A 136 9.30 -9.99 -4.94
N VAL A 137 8.16 -9.68 -5.57
CA VAL A 137 7.62 -10.47 -6.69
C VAL A 137 7.09 -9.53 -7.75
N ILE A 138 7.43 -9.81 -9.00
CA ILE A 138 6.85 -9.17 -10.18
C ILE A 138 6.02 -10.22 -10.91
N ILE A 139 4.75 -9.92 -11.16
CA ILE A 139 3.86 -10.77 -11.96
C ILE A 139 3.47 -10.00 -13.21
N THR A 140 3.67 -10.65 -14.35
CA THR A 140 3.24 -10.20 -15.67
C THR A 140 2.25 -11.21 -16.27
N PRO A 141 1.57 -10.88 -17.37
CA PRO A 141 0.75 -11.86 -18.09
C PRO A 141 1.50 -13.14 -18.48
N THR A 142 2.81 -13.07 -18.74
CA THR A 142 3.58 -14.22 -19.24
C THR A 142 4.41 -14.95 -18.19
N ARG A 143 4.76 -14.30 -17.06
CA ARG A 143 5.68 -14.87 -16.08
C ARG A 143 5.52 -14.31 -14.67
N THR A 144 6.06 -15.05 -13.72
CA THR A 144 6.24 -14.62 -12.33
C THR A 144 7.73 -14.62 -11.99
N ILE A 145 8.23 -13.49 -11.52
CA ILE A 145 9.63 -13.27 -11.19
C ILE A 145 9.73 -13.03 -9.69
N ARG A 146 10.56 -13.81 -9.00
CA ARG A 146 10.88 -13.62 -7.57
C ARG A 146 12.22 -12.93 -7.45
N ILE A 147 12.23 -11.78 -6.78
CA ILE A 147 13.44 -11.01 -6.50
C ILE A 147 14.13 -11.67 -5.31
N ARG A 148 15.33 -12.23 -5.55
CA ARG A 148 16.09 -12.94 -4.50
C ARG A 148 16.79 -11.97 -3.57
N GLU A 149 17.33 -10.90 -4.13
CA GLU A 149 18.06 -9.86 -3.43
C GLU A 149 17.45 -8.52 -3.83
N ARG A 150 16.96 -7.79 -2.84
CA ARG A 150 16.43 -6.43 -2.98
C ARG A 150 16.93 -5.55 -1.84
N PRO A 151 16.99 -4.23 -2.04
CA PRO A 151 17.28 -3.30 -0.96
C PRO A 151 16.30 -3.42 0.21
N ARG A 152 16.74 -2.97 1.40
CA ARG A 152 15.88 -2.87 2.57
C ARG A 152 14.79 -1.84 2.34
N ARG A 153 13.62 -2.07 2.94
CA ARG A 153 12.51 -1.12 2.89
C ARG A 153 12.62 -0.11 4.04
N PRO A 154 11.92 1.02 3.96
CA PRO A 154 11.83 1.97 5.07
C PRO A 154 11.39 1.29 6.38
N GLU A 155 12.06 1.62 7.49
CA GLU A 155 11.73 1.03 8.79
C GLU A 155 10.49 1.64 9.47
N GLY A 156 10.02 2.77 8.97
CA GLY A 156 8.90 3.53 9.52
C GLY A 156 8.75 4.88 8.82
N ILE A 157 8.06 5.81 9.48
CA ILE A 157 7.84 7.16 8.94
C ILE A 157 9.07 8.04 9.23
N PRO A 158 9.72 8.66 8.22
CA PRO A 158 10.84 9.58 8.45
C PRO A 158 10.33 10.97 8.86
N TRP A 159 9.87 11.09 10.11
CA TRP A 159 9.22 12.29 10.65
C TRP A 159 10.01 13.59 10.38
N ASP A 160 11.33 13.57 10.57
CA ASP A 160 12.21 14.74 10.40
C ASP A 160 12.34 15.22 8.95
N ARG A 161 12.02 14.36 7.98
CA ARG A 161 12.14 14.65 6.54
C ARG A 161 10.80 14.91 5.87
N LEU A 162 9.69 14.73 6.60
CA LEU A 162 8.34 14.91 6.07
C LEU A 162 7.89 16.37 6.23
N PRO A 163 7.55 17.08 5.13
CA PRO A 163 7.05 18.43 5.25
C PRO A 163 5.74 18.47 6.05
N GLU A 164 5.61 19.42 6.98
CA GLU A 164 4.44 19.56 7.85
C GLU A 164 3.10 19.61 7.07
N ARG A 165 3.11 20.26 5.90
CA ARG A 165 1.95 20.30 4.98
C ARG A 165 1.45 18.90 4.57
N VAL A 166 2.35 17.91 4.46
CA VAL A 166 2.02 16.52 4.12
C VAL A 166 1.41 15.85 5.34
N ILE A 167 2.03 16.01 6.51
CA ILE A 167 1.55 15.46 7.79
C ILE A 167 0.12 15.91 8.06
N ARG A 168 -0.16 17.22 8.00
CA ARG A 168 -1.50 17.78 8.24
C ARG A 168 -2.55 17.34 7.22
N ARG A 169 -2.16 17.06 5.97
CA ARG A 169 -3.09 16.68 4.89
C ARG A 169 -3.46 15.20 4.92
N VAL A 170 -2.55 14.36 5.39
CA VAL A 170 -2.72 12.90 5.43
C VAL A 170 -3.20 12.51 6.83
N LYS A 171 -4.50 12.23 6.96
CA LYS A 171 -5.16 11.90 8.23
C LYS A 171 -4.37 10.90 9.10
N PRO A 172 -3.91 9.74 8.59
CA PRO A 172 -3.17 8.80 9.44
C PRO A 172 -1.81 9.33 9.93
N LEU A 173 -1.13 10.17 9.14
CA LEU A 173 0.09 10.82 9.61
C LEU A 173 -0.22 11.82 10.72
N TRP A 174 -1.26 12.64 10.57
CA TRP A 174 -1.66 13.59 11.60
C TRP A 174 -2.08 12.91 12.91
N GLU A 175 -2.80 11.80 12.83
CA GLU A 175 -3.21 11.01 14.01
C GLU A 175 -2.00 10.43 14.74
N LEU A 176 -1.04 9.86 14.00
CA LEU A 176 0.20 9.31 14.57
C LEU A 176 1.08 10.42 15.16
N PHE A 177 1.24 11.52 14.43
CA PHE A 177 2.03 12.67 14.86
C PHE A 177 1.56 13.26 16.19
N ARG A 178 0.23 13.30 16.40
CA ARG A 178 -0.36 13.78 17.67
C ARG A 178 -0.23 12.81 18.84
N LYS A 179 0.01 11.52 18.56
CA LYS A 179 0.10 10.47 19.57
C LYS A 179 1.55 10.14 19.96
N GLY A 180 2.51 10.42 19.07
CA GLY A 180 3.91 10.09 19.30
C GLY A 180 4.68 11.16 20.08
N PRO A 181 5.82 10.79 20.70
CA PRO A 181 6.71 11.69 21.44
C PRO A 181 7.61 12.54 20.52
N HIS A 182 7.20 12.80 19.27
CA HIS A 182 8.06 13.35 18.21
C HIS A 182 8.51 14.82 18.43
N PHE A 183 8.25 15.39 19.61
CA PHE A 183 8.68 16.72 20.04
C PHE A 183 9.35 16.74 21.43
N ASP A 184 9.86 15.61 21.94
CA ASP A 184 10.79 15.66 23.08
C ASP A 184 12.22 15.49 22.59
N SER A 185 12.84 16.59 22.15
CA SER A 185 14.28 16.88 22.26
C SER A 185 14.55 18.36 21.96
N PRO A 186 15.57 18.95 22.60
CA PRO A 186 15.51 20.22 23.35
C PRO A 186 15.55 21.51 22.53
#